data_AF-A0A7J6NWR2-F1
#
_entry.id   AF-A0A7J6NWR2-F1
#
_cell.length_a   1.000
_cell.length_b   1.000
_cell.length_c   1.000
_cell.angle_alpha   90.00
_cell.angle_beta   90.00
_cell.angle_gamma   90.00
#
_symmetry.space_group_name_H-M   'P 1'
#
loop_
_entity.id
_entity.type
_entity.pdbx_description
1 polymer ?
#
loop_
_entity_poly.entity_id
_entity_poly.type
_entity_poly.pdbx_seq_one_letter_code
_entity_poly.pdbx_strand_id
1 'polypeptide(L)'
;MIEEKKKVEAEKRKVLDDKTAAAATPQSPKKLAAPAPQPPSTPDFARPEIKEKPIAVPVQPAAAEESTGETLQTAGLKALTSFTDAWGRKAELSKKYRPAWKEICIAAQQVSSTRKSITHTAAKATRVLSRNKDNEEAVRFLACASAEKLISCSINNSLDFVWTTAYHIRLVAENLRSEPAHVRDLYLHALVGCLNFKCPWISWIDVGKATKAAVKHVDSTDWFKEQETFVCLWLALLLVFQDITCLWQWLAALVADAQRQDPALPMLVHCYLRVCRYDLVKRWLGPNQGGKLERLFAGPIRARIREVCREASTAMAIEFLQIRSLNRSSAVVEHYGLLCETELDDPNIGPPEGVEVQADEEQPWGSTTRTPRPAHFESTLASVLHSTMASTVSAPPTAATTAASSSGPSFLPLALVDKCVGSRIWVIMRGDRELVGTLRGFDDYVNMVLDDVTEYTMLPDGGKRVDKIESILLNGSSVALLVPGGSPEA
;
A
#
# COMPACT_ATOMS: atom_id res chain seq x y z
N MET A 1 -1.93 39.27 -42.49
CA MET A 1 -2.46 38.97 -41.14
C MET A 1 -3.88 38.36 -41.16
N ILE A 2 -5.00 39.09 -41.05
CA ILE A 2 -6.35 38.46 -40.93
C ILE A 2 -6.74 37.67 -42.21
N GLU A 3 -6.54 38.28 -43.37
CA GLU A 3 -6.88 37.70 -44.68
C GLU A 3 -5.96 36.51 -45.05
N GLU A 4 -4.72 36.59 -44.62
CA GLU A 4 -3.70 35.54 -44.72
C GLU A 4 -4.02 34.33 -43.83
N LYS A 5 -4.52 34.57 -42.61
CA LYS A 5 -5.01 33.51 -41.71
C LYS A 5 -6.21 32.76 -42.31
N LYS A 6 -7.14 33.48 -42.96
CA LYS A 6 -8.26 32.86 -43.71
C LYS A 6 -7.76 32.01 -44.89
N LYS A 7 -6.71 32.43 -45.59
CA LYS A 7 -6.12 31.67 -46.70
C LYS A 7 -5.52 30.35 -46.22
N VAL A 8 -4.78 30.37 -45.11
CA VAL A 8 -4.20 29.16 -44.47
C VAL A 8 -5.27 28.20 -43.94
N GLU A 9 -6.39 28.69 -43.39
CA GLU A 9 -7.51 27.83 -42.97
C GLU A 9 -8.27 27.19 -44.14
N ALA A 10 -8.44 27.92 -45.25
CA ALA A 10 -9.04 27.36 -46.47
C ALA A 10 -8.16 26.26 -47.10
N GLU A 11 -6.84 26.45 -47.09
CA GLU A 11 -5.86 25.49 -47.61
C GLU A 11 -5.78 24.24 -46.72
N LYS A 12 -5.87 24.38 -45.39
CA LYS A 12 -5.99 23.24 -44.45
C LYS A 12 -7.28 22.43 -44.64
N ARG A 13 -8.40 23.04 -45.04
CA ARG A 13 -9.64 22.30 -45.34
C ARG A 13 -9.52 21.45 -46.61
N LYS A 14 -8.94 21.98 -47.70
CA LYS A 14 -8.68 21.19 -48.91
C LYS A 14 -7.87 19.91 -48.64
N VAL A 15 -6.82 20.00 -47.84
CA VAL A 15 -5.96 18.85 -47.49
C VAL A 15 -6.69 17.79 -46.65
N LEU A 16 -7.79 18.14 -45.97
CA LEU A 16 -8.61 17.21 -45.20
C LEU A 16 -9.63 16.48 -46.10
N ASP A 17 -10.23 17.20 -47.05
CA ASP A 17 -11.20 16.65 -48.00
C ASP A 17 -10.51 15.67 -48.99
N ASP A 18 -9.35 16.04 -49.53
CA ASP A 18 -8.55 15.17 -50.42
C ASP A 18 -8.09 13.86 -49.72
N LYS A 19 -7.89 13.89 -48.39
CA LYS A 19 -7.57 12.69 -47.61
C LYS A 19 -8.75 11.77 -47.37
N THR A 20 -9.98 12.28 -47.51
CA THR A 20 -11.22 11.52 -47.28
C THR A 20 -11.74 10.87 -48.57
N ALA A 21 -11.29 11.35 -49.74
CA ALA A 21 -11.69 10.84 -51.05
C ALA A 21 -11.00 9.52 -51.48
N ALA A 22 -9.95 9.06 -50.77
CA ALA A 22 -9.10 7.94 -51.20
C ALA A 22 -9.56 6.54 -50.74
N ALA A 23 -10.78 6.38 -50.22
CA ALA A 23 -11.27 5.13 -49.60
C ALA A 23 -12.67 4.67 -50.07
N ALA A 24 -12.88 4.58 -51.39
CA ALA A 24 -13.96 3.83 -52.04
C ALA A 24 -13.40 3.24 -53.34
N THR A 25 -13.59 1.98 -53.75
CA THR A 25 -14.79 1.21 -54.18
C THR A 25 -14.27 -0.22 -54.58
N PRO A 26 -15.02 -1.22 -55.14
CA PRO A 26 -16.47 -1.37 -55.37
C PRO A 26 -17.10 -2.75 -55.02
N GLN A 27 -18.44 -2.81 -55.13
CA GLN A 27 -19.29 -4.01 -55.28
C GLN A 27 -19.71 -4.18 -56.76
N SER A 28 -20.14 -5.32 -57.32
CA SER A 28 -20.19 -6.75 -56.91
C SER A 28 -20.32 -7.61 -58.20
N PRO A 29 -20.62 -8.93 -58.17
CA PRO A 29 -22.03 -9.30 -58.42
C PRO A 29 -22.56 -10.56 -57.69
N LYS A 30 -23.90 -10.59 -57.52
CA LYS A 30 -24.69 -11.72 -56.99
C LYS A 30 -24.85 -12.84 -58.02
N LYS A 31 -24.96 -14.12 -57.59
CA LYS A 31 -26.04 -15.04 -58.05
C LYS A 31 -26.19 -16.37 -57.29
N LEU A 32 -27.46 -16.77 -57.12
CA LEU A 32 -28.04 -18.06 -56.69
C LEU A 32 -27.79 -18.58 -55.25
N ALA A 33 -28.65 -19.51 -54.84
CA ALA A 33 -29.05 -19.76 -53.45
C ALA A 33 -29.39 -21.24 -53.16
N ALA A 34 -29.65 -21.53 -51.87
CA ALA A 34 -30.10 -22.80 -51.24
C ALA A 34 -29.03 -23.88 -50.96
N PRO A 35 -29.25 -24.79 -49.98
CA PRO A 35 -29.86 -24.61 -48.65
C PRO A 35 -28.94 -25.09 -47.49
N ALA A 36 -29.41 -25.01 -46.24
CA ALA A 36 -28.60 -25.12 -45.02
C ALA A 36 -28.06 -26.55 -44.67
N PRO A 37 -26.87 -26.66 -44.03
CA PRO A 37 -26.38 -27.90 -43.45
C PRO A 37 -26.85 -28.10 -41.99
N GLN A 38 -27.05 -29.37 -41.62
CA GLN A 38 -27.43 -29.82 -40.26
C GLN A 38 -26.23 -29.89 -39.30
N PRO A 39 -26.44 -29.88 -37.97
CA PRO A 39 -25.35 -30.03 -36.99
C PRO A 39 -24.79 -31.47 -36.96
N PRO A 40 -23.47 -31.64 -36.73
CA PRO A 40 -22.85 -32.97 -36.63
C PRO A 40 -23.22 -33.68 -35.32
N SER A 41 -23.52 -34.96 -35.45
CA SER A 41 -23.87 -35.88 -34.35
C SER A 41 -22.67 -36.29 -33.49
N THR A 42 -22.93 -36.49 -32.19
CA THR A 42 -22.03 -37.14 -31.23
C THR A 42 -21.70 -38.59 -31.61
N PRO A 43 -20.44 -39.04 -31.48
CA PRO A 43 -20.10 -40.46 -31.48
C PRO A 43 -20.10 -41.04 -30.06
N ASP A 44 -20.94 -42.05 -29.82
CA ASP A 44 -20.84 -42.95 -28.67
C ASP A 44 -19.51 -43.72 -28.68
N PHE A 45 -18.87 -43.86 -27.53
CA PHE A 45 -17.91 -44.93 -27.28
C PHE A 45 -18.18 -45.62 -25.94
N ALA A 46 -18.42 -46.92 -26.02
CA ALA A 46 -18.88 -47.73 -24.90
C ALA A 46 -17.78 -48.02 -23.87
N ARG A 47 -18.24 -48.20 -22.63
CA ARG A 47 -17.50 -48.54 -21.41
C ARG A 47 -17.02 -50.00 -21.40
N PRO A 48 -15.78 -50.30 -21.00
CA PRO A 48 -15.40 -51.58 -20.42
C PRO A 48 -15.36 -51.52 -18.88
N GLU A 49 -15.58 -52.68 -18.25
CA GLU A 49 -15.81 -52.85 -16.81
C GLU A 49 -14.52 -52.80 -15.98
N ILE A 50 -14.60 -52.30 -14.74
CA ILE A 50 -13.54 -52.41 -13.73
C ILE A 50 -14.08 -53.17 -12.52
N LYS A 51 -13.34 -54.19 -12.07
CA LYS A 51 -13.71 -55.08 -10.96
C LYS A 51 -13.46 -54.43 -9.60
N GLU A 52 -14.33 -54.72 -8.63
CA GLU A 52 -14.21 -54.25 -7.24
C GLU A 52 -13.31 -55.14 -6.36
N LYS A 53 -12.48 -54.51 -5.52
CA LYS A 53 -12.12 -54.82 -4.10
C LYS A 53 -10.70 -54.31 -3.74
N PRO A 54 -10.36 -54.11 -2.45
CA PRO A 54 -11.19 -53.69 -1.32
C PRO A 54 -10.59 -52.47 -0.55
N ILE A 55 -11.25 -52.05 0.53
CA ILE A 55 -10.88 -50.92 1.41
C ILE A 55 -9.52 -51.13 2.10
N ALA A 56 -8.69 -50.07 2.17
CA ALA A 56 -7.52 -50.00 3.06
C ALA A 56 -7.29 -48.57 3.62
N VAL A 57 -7.35 -48.47 4.96
CA VAL A 57 -6.70 -47.55 5.93
C VAL A 57 -6.43 -46.07 5.55
N PRO A 58 -6.77 -45.09 6.42
CA PRO A 58 -6.45 -43.68 6.18
C PRO A 58 -4.93 -43.42 6.14
N VAL A 59 -4.45 -42.85 5.05
CA VAL A 59 -3.11 -42.25 4.99
C VAL A 59 -3.17 -40.89 5.69
N GLN A 60 -2.36 -40.71 6.74
CA GLN A 60 -2.19 -39.41 7.38
C GLN A 60 -1.68 -38.39 6.36
N PRO A 61 -2.20 -37.15 6.31
CA PRO A 61 -1.66 -36.13 5.43
C PRO A 61 -0.21 -35.86 5.85
N ALA A 62 0.72 -36.07 4.92
CA ALA A 62 2.10 -35.60 5.08
C ALA A 62 2.07 -34.08 5.32
N ALA A 63 2.88 -33.60 6.25
CA ALA A 63 2.92 -32.19 6.61
C ALA A 63 3.19 -31.32 5.37
N ALA A 64 2.19 -30.56 4.96
CA ALA A 64 2.41 -29.45 4.05
C ALA A 64 3.23 -28.40 4.82
N GLU A 65 4.40 -28.05 4.29
CA GLU A 65 5.19 -26.96 4.85
C GLU A 65 4.40 -25.65 4.69
N GLU A 66 3.88 -25.10 5.78
CA GLU A 66 3.20 -23.81 5.79
C GLU A 66 4.21 -22.71 5.43
N SER A 67 4.21 -22.27 4.17
CA SER A 67 4.86 -21.02 3.80
C SER A 67 4.02 -19.84 4.34
N THR A 68 4.12 -19.58 5.64
CA THR A 68 3.43 -18.46 6.30
C THR A 68 3.92 -17.15 5.70
N GLY A 69 3.09 -16.53 4.84
CA GLY A 69 3.40 -15.25 4.23
C GLY A 69 3.65 -14.18 5.28
N GLU A 70 4.82 -13.56 5.25
CA GLU A 70 5.21 -12.55 6.23
C GLU A 70 4.34 -11.29 6.09
N THR A 71 3.69 -10.88 7.17
CA THR A 71 2.82 -9.70 7.18
C THR A 71 3.63 -8.43 7.48
N LEU A 72 3.14 -7.28 7.01
CA LEU A 72 3.72 -5.95 7.30
C LEU A 72 4.02 -5.73 8.79
N GLN A 73 3.14 -6.24 9.67
CA GLN A 73 3.31 -6.18 11.13
C GLN A 73 4.48 -7.04 11.62
N THR A 74 4.58 -8.29 11.16
CA THR A 74 5.67 -9.22 11.55
C THR A 74 7.03 -8.67 11.09
N ALA A 75 7.07 -8.19 9.85
CA ALA A 75 8.21 -7.56 9.23
C ALA A 75 8.68 -6.29 9.96
N GLY A 76 7.73 -5.38 10.23
CA GLY A 76 8.00 -4.16 11.00
C GLY A 76 8.51 -4.46 12.42
N LEU A 77 8.02 -5.54 13.04
CA LEU A 77 8.48 -5.98 14.35
C LEU A 77 9.92 -6.52 14.32
N LYS A 78 10.31 -7.30 13.30
CA LYS A 78 11.72 -7.72 13.10
C LYS A 78 12.65 -6.53 12.89
N ALA A 79 12.22 -5.55 12.10
CA ALA A 79 12.95 -4.31 11.87
C ALA A 79 13.12 -3.51 13.17
N LEU A 80 12.04 -3.37 13.95
CA LEU A 80 12.04 -2.71 15.24
C LEU A 80 13.00 -3.38 16.23
N THR A 81 12.93 -4.71 16.40
CA THR A 81 13.82 -5.43 17.34
C THR A 81 15.29 -5.31 16.93
N SER A 82 15.60 -5.49 15.65
CA SER A 82 16.97 -5.31 15.14
C SER A 82 17.50 -3.88 15.33
N PHE A 83 16.62 -2.86 15.30
CA PHE A 83 16.99 -1.48 15.59
C PHE A 83 17.21 -1.27 17.09
N THR A 84 16.30 -1.73 17.95
CA THR A 84 16.42 -1.55 19.41
C THR A 84 17.65 -2.23 19.99
N ASP A 85 18.04 -3.40 19.49
CA ASP A 85 19.22 -4.13 19.98
C ASP A 85 20.53 -3.37 19.65
N ALA A 86 20.66 -2.92 18.40
CA ALA A 86 21.82 -2.14 17.96
C ALA A 86 21.86 -0.75 18.62
N TRP A 87 20.71 -0.11 18.79
CA TRP A 87 20.60 1.24 19.36
C TRP A 87 20.71 1.25 20.89
N GLY A 88 20.29 0.18 21.58
CA GLY A 88 20.53 0.00 23.02
C GLY A 88 22.02 0.01 23.37
N ARG A 89 22.86 -0.54 22.48
CA ARG A 89 24.34 -0.50 22.61
C ARG A 89 24.99 0.79 22.09
N LYS A 90 24.23 1.85 21.79
CA LYS A 90 24.74 3.13 21.24
C LYS A 90 25.92 3.71 22.04
N ALA A 91 25.90 3.66 23.37
CA ALA A 91 26.97 4.22 24.22
C ALA A 91 28.33 3.48 24.10
N GLU A 92 28.30 2.21 23.71
CA GLU A 92 29.46 1.36 23.44
C GLU A 92 29.91 1.53 21.98
N LEU A 93 29.00 1.31 21.03
CA LEU A 93 29.29 1.30 19.60
C LEU A 93 29.69 2.68 19.06
N SER A 94 29.17 3.77 19.63
CA SER A 94 29.59 5.15 19.32
C SER A 94 31.03 5.49 19.74
N LYS A 95 31.59 4.74 20.71
CA LYS A 95 33.02 4.83 21.06
C LYS A 95 33.85 3.98 20.10
N LYS A 96 33.43 2.73 19.87
CA LYS A 96 34.09 1.75 18.98
C LYS A 96 34.22 2.26 17.53
N TYR A 97 33.15 2.81 16.97
CA TYR A 97 33.07 3.27 15.57
C TYR A 97 33.06 4.80 15.43
N ARG A 98 33.62 5.53 16.41
CA ARG A 98 33.53 7.00 16.52
C ARG A 98 33.78 7.79 15.22
N PRO A 99 34.81 7.51 14.39
CA PRO A 99 35.07 8.29 13.18
C PRO A 99 33.95 8.13 12.14
N ALA A 100 33.59 6.89 11.81
CA ALA A 100 32.53 6.56 10.87
C ALA A 100 31.15 7.07 11.36
N TRP A 101 30.89 6.93 12.66
CA TRP A 101 29.66 7.43 13.30
C TRP A 101 29.50 8.94 13.14
N LYS A 102 30.57 9.71 13.41
CA LYS A 102 30.56 11.16 13.18
C LYS A 102 30.37 11.48 11.69
N GLU A 103 31.08 10.80 10.79
CA GLU A 103 31.01 11.07 9.35
C GLU A 103 29.59 10.85 8.79
N ILE A 104 28.91 9.76 9.19
CA ILE A 104 27.56 9.45 8.72
C ILE A 104 26.47 10.35 9.35
N CYS A 105 26.58 10.68 10.64
CA CYS A 105 25.64 11.63 11.26
C CYS A 105 25.81 13.06 10.70
N ILE A 106 27.03 13.48 10.35
CA ILE A 106 27.26 14.75 9.65
C ILE A 106 26.68 14.69 8.23
N ALA A 107 26.84 13.59 7.50
CA ALA A 107 26.23 13.43 6.18
C ALA A 107 24.69 13.57 6.24
N ALA A 108 24.05 12.86 7.19
CA ALA A 108 22.61 12.95 7.43
C ALA A 108 22.13 14.36 7.81
N GLN A 109 22.90 15.08 8.64
CA GLN A 109 22.54 16.44 9.06
C GLN A 109 22.77 17.51 7.98
N GLN A 110 23.57 17.23 6.96
CA GLN A 110 23.88 18.16 5.86
C GLN A 110 22.87 18.09 4.70
N VAL A 111 21.91 17.16 4.75
CA VAL A 111 20.86 17.02 3.73
C VAL A 111 20.02 18.29 3.64
N SER A 112 19.81 18.79 2.42
CA SER A 112 18.92 19.91 2.10
C SER A 112 18.16 19.63 0.81
N SER A 113 17.10 20.39 0.53
CA SER A 113 16.22 20.22 -0.65
C SER A 113 16.91 20.37 -2.01
N THR A 114 18.17 20.81 -2.05
CA THR A 114 18.93 20.92 -3.30
C THR A 114 19.41 19.55 -3.80
N ARG A 115 19.17 19.25 -5.10
CA ARG A 115 19.64 18.02 -5.76
C ARG A 115 21.14 17.75 -5.55
N LYS A 116 21.96 18.81 -5.53
CA LYS A 116 23.42 18.74 -5.25
C LYS A 116 23.71 18.28 -3.82
N SER A 117 22.97 18.76 -2.81
CA SER A 117 23.12 18.27 -1.44
C SER A 117 22.70 16.81 -1.33
N ILE A 118 21.51 16.45 -1.81
CA ILE A 118 20.97 15.07 -1.76
C ILE A 118 21.97 14.07 -2.36
N THR A 119 22.48 14.35 -3.56
CA THR A 119 23.43 13.46 -4.25
C THR A 119 24.79 13.38 -3.54
N HIS A 120 25.33 14.49 -3.06
CA HIS A 120 26.61 14.52 -2.34
C HIS A 120 26.53 13.78 -0.99
N THR A 121 25.47 14.05 -0.21
CA THR A 121 25.26 13.45 1.12
C THR A 121 24.95 11.95 1.02
N ALA A 122 24.12 11.54 0.05
CA ALA A 122 23.85 10.12 -0.21
C ALA A 122 25.13 9.36 -0.60
N ALA A 123 25.95 9.93 -1.50
CA ALA A 123 27.24 9.35 -1.88
C ALA A 123 28.24 9.31 -0.71
N LYS A 124 28.14 10.22 0.27
CA LYS A 124 28.96 10.21 1.50
C LYS A 124 28.49 9.12 2.47
N ALA A 125 27.18 9.01 2.72
CA ALA A 125 26.61 7.95 3.54
C ALA A 125 26.92 6.55 2.97
N THR A 126 26.72 6.36 1.67
CA THR A 126 27.11 5.14 0.94
C THR A 126 28.58 4.79 1.20
N ARG A 127 29.51 5.73 0.97
CA ARG A 127 30.95 5.52 1.17
C ARG A 127 31.33 5.15 2.61
N VAL A 128 30.59 5.60 3.62
CA VAL A 128 30.83 5.21 5.03
C VAL A 128 30.36 3.78 5.28
N LEU A 129 29.20 3.39 4.75
CA LEU A 129 28.68 2.03 4.85
C LEU A 129 29.57 1.02 4.08
N SER A 130 29.91 1.32 2.83
CA SER A 130 30.85 0.54 2.00
C SER A 130 32.20 0.31 2.69
N ARG A 131 32.76 1.33 3.34
CA ARG A 131 34.04 1.23 4.08
C ARG A 131 34.01 0.27 5.28
N ASN A 132 32.82 -0.13 5.75
CA ASN A 132 32.64 -1.00 6.90
C ASN A 132 31.95 -2.33 6.53
N LYS A 133 31.76 -2.63 5.23
CA LYS A 133 30.90 -3.73 4.74
C LYS A 133 31.23 -5.12 5.30
N ASP A 134 32.49 -5.37 5.59
CA ASP A 134 32.99 -6.64 6.14
C ASP A 134 32.66 -6.81 7.65
N ASN A 135 32.16 -5.77 8.31
CA ASN A 135 31.75 -5.80 9.72
C ASN A 135 30.26 -5.49 9.86
N GLU A 136 29.46 -6.54 9.96
CA GLU A 136 28.00 -6.46 10.06
C GLU A 136 27.49 -5.65 11.28
N GLU A 137 28.17 -5.73 12.42
CA GLU A 137 27.85 -4.93 13.62
C GLU A 137 28.08 -3.43 13.35
N ALA A 138 29.19 -3.10 12.68
CA ALA A 138 29.49 -1.71 12.30
C ALA A 138 28.46 -1.18 11.29
N VAL A 139 28.14 -1.94 10.24
CA VAL A 139 27.13 -1.56 9.24
C VAL A 139 25.77 -1.34 9.91
N ARG A 140 25.29 -2.30 10.72
CA ARG A 140 24.00 -2.21 11.42
C ARG A 140 23.94 -0.98 12.32
N PHE A 141 25.00 -0.69 13.10
CA PHE A 141 25.05 0.49 13.95
C PHE A 141 25.09 1.82 13.17
N LEU A 142 25.91 1.89 12.11
CA LEU A 142 26.03 3.08 11.27
C LEU A 142 24.73 3.36 10.50
N ALA A 143 24.06 2.31 10.02
CA ALA A 143 22.73 2.39 9.45
C ALA A 143 21.71 2.95 10.44
N CYS A 144 21.64 2.42 11.67
CA CYS A 144 20.75 2.94 12.73
C CYS A 144 21.05 4.42 13.05
N ALA A 145 22.33 4.81 13.09
CA ALA A 145 22.74 6.19 13.33
C ALA A 145 22.41 7.14 12.17
N SER A 146 22.46 6.65 10.93
CA SER A 146 22.01 7.40 9.74
C SER A 146 20.50 7.57 9.75
N ALA A 147 19.76 6.48 10.00
CA ALA A 147 18.30 6.47 10.06
C ALA A 147 17.77 7.43 11.13
N GLU A 148 18.24 7.31 12.38
CA GLU A 148 17.80 8.18 13.46
C GLU A 148 18.09 9.64 13.14
N LYS A 149 19.28 9.95 12.61
CA LYS A 149 19.65 11.34 12.34
C LYS A 149 18.86 11.94 11.17
N LEU A 150 18.60 11.19 10.10
CA LEU A 150 17.75 11.62 8.98
C LEU A 150 16.31 11.86 9.43
N ILE A 151 15.70 10.89 10.11
CA ILE A 151 14.30 10.93 10.55
C ILE A 151 14.10 11.99 11.65
N SER A 152 15.07 12.20 12.54
CA SER A 152 15.02 13.30 13.52
C SER A 152 15.21 14.67 12.87
N CYS A 153 15.84 14.77 11.69
CA CYS A 153 15.95 16.03 10.94
C CYS A 153 14.68 16.36 10.13
N SER A 154 13.84 15.38 9.77
CA SER A 154 12.59 15.65 9.03
C SER A 154 11.46 16.26 9.86
N ILE A 155 11.57 16.24 11.20
CA ILE A 155 10.55 16.71 12.18
C ILE A 155 10.12 18.18 11.99
N ASN A 156 10.86 18.99 11.23
CA ASN A 156 10.53 20.41 10.97
C ASN A 156 9.27 20.64 10.11
N ASN A 157 8.44 19.61 9.88
CA ASN A 157 7.11 19.63 9.25
C ASN A 157 7.01 20.36 7.89
N SER A 158 8.08 20.36 7.10
CA SER A 158 8.08 20.77 5.70
C SER A 158 7.98 19.54 4.81
N LEU A 159 6.95 19.46 3.97
CA LEU A 159 6.75 18.32 3.07
C LEU A 159 7.91 18.20 2.05
N ASP A 160 8.50 19.33 1.63
CA ASP A 160 9.75 19.38 0.84
C ASP A 160 10.86 18.56 1.50
N PHE A 161 11.02 18.67 2.83
CA PHE A 161 12.07 17.94 3.56
C PHE A 161 11.73 16.46 3.72
N VAL A 162 10.43 16.11 3.80
CA VAL A 162 9.96 14.72 3.75
C VAL A 162 10.36 14.07 2.41
N TRP A 163 10.05 14.71 1.28
CA TRP A 163 10.46 14.24 -0.04
C TRP A 163 11.98 14.20 -0.21
N THR A 164 12.68 15.25 0.22
CA THR A 164 14.16 15.32 0.26
C THR A 164 14.76 14.12 0.97
N THR A 165 14.19 13.75 2.13
CA THR A 165 14.65 12.62 2.94
C THR A 165 14.35 11.28 2.26
N ALA A 166 13.16 11.12 1.68
CA ALA A 166 12.79 9.92 0.91
C ALA A 166 13.69 9.71 -0.32
N TYR A 167 13.96 10.76 -1.10
CA TYR A 167 14.87 10.71 -2.24
C TYR A 167 16.32 10.43 -1.83
N HIS A 168 16.80 11.02 -0.72
CA HIS A 168 18.13 10.71 -0.17
C HIS A 168 18.24 9.23 0.20
N ILE A 169 17.26 8.69 0.93
CA ILE A 169 17.22 7.28 1.35
C ILE A 169 17.23 6.36 0.13
N ARG A 170 16.39 6.62 -0.88
CA ARG A 170 16.37 5.86 -2.13
C ARG A 170 17.73 5.89 -2.82
N LEU A 171 18.35 7.06 -2.94
CA LEU A 171 19.63 7.19 -3.63
C LEU A 171 20.75 6.44 -2.88
N VAL A 172 20.77 6.42 -1.55
CA VAL A 172 21.68 5.56 -0.78
C VAL A 172 21.41 4.08 -1.09
N ALA A 173 20.16 3.64 -1.08
CA ALA A 173 19.79 2.25 -1.37
C ALA A 173 20.10 1.83 -2.82
N GLU A 174 19.99 2.74 -3.79
CA GLU A 174 20.40 2.53 -5.18
C GLU A 174 21.93 2.45 -5.31
N ASN A 175 22.67 3.34 -4.66
CA ASN A 175 24.14 3.32 -4.67
C ASN A 175 24.71 2.05 -4.00
N LEU A 176 24.02 1.51 -2.98
CA LEU A 176 24.41 0.27 -2.31
C LEU A 176 24.10 -1.00 -3.12
N ARG A 177 23.48 -0.92 -4.31
CA ARG A 177 23.22 -2.10 -5.17
C ARG A 177 24.50 -2.76 -5.72
N SER A 178 25.63 -2.04 -5.75
CA SER A 178 26.93 -2.58 -6.15
C SER A 178 27.74 -3.19 -5.00
N GLU A 179 27.24 -3.08 -3.76
CA GLU A 179 27.85 -3.66 -2.57
C GLU A 179 27.17 -5.00 -2.20
N PRO A 180 27.76 -5.79 -1.28
CA PRO A 180 27.12 -7.00 -0.77
C PRO A 180 25.70 -6.73 -0.25
N ALA A 181 24.75 -7.61 -0.59
CA ALA A 181 23.33 -7.41 -0.35
C ALA A 181 22.98 -7.05 1.11
N HIS A 182 23.67 -7.67 2.08
CA HIS A 182 23.47 -7.41 3.51
C HIS A 182 23.67 -5.95 3.88
N VAL A 183 24.53 -5.18 3.20
CA VAL A 183 24.77 -3.77 3.53
C VAL A 183 23.55 -2.91 3.20
N ARG A 184 22.96 -3.13 2.01
CA ARG A 184 21.72 -2.47 1.58
C ARG A 184 20.55 -2.86 2.48
N ASP A 185 20.44 -4.15 2.76
CA ASP A 185 19.29 -4.69 3.48
C ASP A 185 19.34 -4.27 4.96
N LEU A 186 20.50 -4.26 5.61
CA LEU A 186 20.69 -3.68 6.95
C LEU A 186 20.40 -2.17 6.99
N TYR A 187 20.76 -1.42 5.93
CA TYR A 187 20.45 0.01 5.85
C TYR A 187 18.94 0.28 5.84
N LEU A 188 18.21 -0.45 4.98
CA LEU A 188 16.76 -0.33 4.88
C LEU A 188 16.04 -0.87 6.13
N HIS A 189 16.49 -2.00 6.70
CA HIS A 189 15.92 -2.58 7.91
C HIS A 189 16.08 -1.63 9.12
N ALA A 190 17.22 -0.94 9.23
CA ALA A 190 17.43 0.09 10.24
C ALA A 190 16.53 1.32 10.07
N LEU A 191 16.18 1.70 8.83
CA LEU A 191 15.24 2.79 8.55
C LEU A 191 13.81 2.41 8.96
N VAL A 192 13.33 1.23 8.54
CA VAL A 192 12.01 0.70 8.93
C VAL A 192 11.91 0.54 10.45
N GLY A 193 12.97 0.03 11.09
CA GLY A 193 13.02 -0.13 12.54
C GLY A 193 13.03 1.20 13.29
N CYS A 194 13.74 2.21 12.78
CA CYS A 194 13.76 3.55 13.38
C CYS A 194 12.42 4.28 13.21
N LEU A 195 11.75 4.14 12.06
CA LEU A 195 10.40 4.67 11.85
C LEU A 195 9.40 3.98 12.80
N ASN A 196 9.39 2.64 12.88
CA ASN A 196 8.51 1.92 13.81
C ASN A 196 8.78 2.27 15.30
N PHE A 197 10.04 2.54 15.66
CA PHE A 197 10.42 2.99 17.01
C PHE A 197 9.87 4.38 17.36
N LYS A 198 9.63 5.23 16.35
CA LYS A 198 9.07 6.58 16.51
C LYS A 198 7.56 6.65 16.27
N CYS A 199 7.02 5.79 15.39
CA CYS A 199 5.65 5.78 14.89
C CYS A 199 5.20 4.34 14.55
N PRO A 200 4.54 3.62 15.49
CA PRO A 200 4.10 2.24 15.25
C PRO A 200 3.06 2.07 14.13
N TRP A 201 2.31 3.12 13.79
CA TRP A 201 1.29 3.10 12.72
C TRP A 201 1.88 2.91 11.31
N ILE A 202 3.18 3.10 11.09
CA ILE A 202 3.79 2.88 9.76
C ILE A 202 3.81 1.40 9.35
N SER A 203 3.87 0.46 10.31
CA SER A 203 3.68 -0.98 10.06
C SER A 203 2.51 -1.57 10.84
N TRP A 204 1.61 -0.72 11.36
CA TRP A 204 0.43 -1.11 12.15
C TRP A 204 0.76 -2.03 13.34
N ILE A 205 1.91 -1.80 13.99
CA ILE A 205 2.34 -2.61 15.14
C ILE A 205 1.48 -2.23 16.34
N ASP A 206 0.85 -3.25 16.94
CA ASP A 206 0.07 -3.16 18.18
C ASP A 206 0.81 -2.33 19.25
N VAL A 207 0.18 -1.24 19.71
CA VAL A 207 0.74 -0.29 20.69
C VAL A 207 1.09 -0.98 22.01
N GLY A 208 0.40 -2.06 22.40
CA GLY A 208 0.75 -2.88 23.56
C GLY A 208 2.08 -3.64 23.39
N LYS A 209 2.45 -3.98 22.15
CA LYS A 209 3.76 -4.54 21.80
C LYS A 209 4.81 -3.44 21.66
N ALA A 210 4.46 -2.30 21.06
CA ALA A 210 5.35 -1.15 20.91
C ALA A 210 5.72 -0.47 22.26
N THR A 211 4.80 -0.45 23.23
CA THR A 211 5.05 0.09 24.59
C THR A 211 6.13 -0.72 25.32
N LYS A 212 6.22 -2.04 25.09
CA LYS A 212 7.34 -2.87 25.58
C LYS A 212 8.68 -2.54 24.90
N ALA A 213 8.66 -1.90 23.73
CA ALA A 213 9.82 -1.44 22.98
C ALA A 213 10.22 0.03 23.27
N ALA A 214 9.75 0.60 24.38
CA ALA A 214 10.15 1.91 24.92
C ALA A 214 9.72 3.16 24.12
N VAL A 215 8.60 3.10 23.40
CA VAL A 215 7.95 4.30 22.84
C VAL A 215 7.46 5.20 24.00
N LYS A 216 8.01 6.41 24.12
CA LYS A 216 7.52 7.41 25.07
C LYS A 216 6.28 8.09 24.50
N HIS A 217 5.10 7.80 25.07
CA HIS A 217 3.97 8.71 24.95
C HIS A 217 4.34 10.06 25.59
N VAL A 218 4.23 11.13 24.80
CA VAL A 218 4.39 12.51 25.26
C VAL A 218 3.11 13.25 24.88
N ASP A 219 2.31 13.61 25.89
CA ASP A 219 1.03 14.29 25.72
C ASP A 219 1.22 15.77 25.33
N SER A 220 1.68 16.02 24.11
CA SER A 220 1.77 17.36 23.51
C SER A 220 1.11 17.41 22.13
N THR A 221 0.63 18.59 21.76
CA THR A 221 0.15 18.90 20.40
C THR A 221 1.24 18.76 19.34
N ASP A 222 2.50 18.81 19.76
CA ASP A 222 3.66 18.64 18.88
C ASP A 222 3.87 17.17 18.52
N TRP A 223 3.49 16.23 19.40
CA TRP A 223 3.60 14.80 19.14
C TRP A 223 2.80 14.39 17.90
N PHE A 224 1.53 14.79 17.77
CA PHE A 224 0.74 14.49 16.56
C PHE A 224 1.38 15.02 15.26
N LYS A 225 2.06 16.19 15.30
CA LYS A 225 2.78 16.74 14.14
C LYS A 225 4.06 15.95 13.83
N GLU A 226 4.77 15.46 14.85
CA GLU A 226 5.87 14.52 14.67
C GLU A 226 5.38 13.21 14.02
N GLN A 227 4.24 12.67 14.48
CA GLN A 227 3.64 11.45 13.95
C GLN A 227 3.15 11.64 12.50
N GLU A 228 2.47 12.75 12.18
CA GLU A 228 2.12 13.14 10.80
C GLU A 228 3.37 13.13 9.91
N THR A 229 4.47 13.75 10.37
CA THR A 229 5.73 13.79 9.63
C THR A 229 6.31 12.39 9.37
N PHE A 230 6.28 11.48 10.36
CA PHE A 230 6.80 10.12 10.19
C PHE A 230 5.93 9.27 9.25
N VAL A 231 4.60 9.42 9.31
CA VAL A 231 3.67 8.74 8.39
C VAL A 231 3.82 9.29 6.97
N CYS A 232 3.88 10.61 6.79
CA CYS A 232 4.17 11.23 5.50
C CYS A 232 5.51 10.76 4.92
N LEU A 233 6.57 10.62 5.73
CA LEU A 233 7.85 10.07 5.29
C LEU A 233 7.77 8.60 4.90
N TRP A 234 7.02 7.78 5.63
CA TRP A 234 6.77 6.40 5.26
C TRP A 234 6.04 6.30 3.91
N LEU A 235 4.95 7.05 3.74
CA LEU A 235 4.18 7.10 2.50
C LEU A 235 5.02 7.60 1.31
N ALA A 236 5.83 8.65 1.51
CA ALA A 236 6.75 9.15 0.51
C ALA A 236 7.82 8.12 0.12
N LEU A 237 8.34 7.35 1.09
CA LEU A 237 9.25 6.22 0.82
C LEU A 237 8.56 5.15 -0.04
N LEU A 238 7.34 4.73 0.29
CA LEU A 238 6.60 3.73 -0.49
C LEU A 238 6.40 4.17 -1.95
N LEU A 239 6.04 5.44 -2.18
CA LEU A 239 5.91 6.02 -3.53
C LEU A 239 7.25 6.11 -4.26
N VAL A 240 8.28 6.62 -3.60
CA VAL A 240 9.62 6.83 -4.17
C VAL A 240 10.29 5.49 -4.53
N PHE A 241 10.10 4.44 -3.74
CA PHE A 241 10.54 3.07 -4.05
C PHE A 241 9.59 2.30 -4.98
N GLN A 242 8.41 2.85 -5.30
CA GLN A 242 7.33 2.19 -6.06
C GLN A 242 6.86 0.87 -5.42
N ASP A 243 6.84 0.81 -4.10
CA ASP A 243 6.38 -0.37 -3.34
C ASP A 243 4.85 -0.35 -3.17
N ILE A 244 4.17 -0.61 -4.29
CA ILE A 244 2.71 -0.57 -4.39
C ILE A 244 2.06 -1.60 -3.45
N THR A 245 2.71 -2.75 -3.23
CA THR A 245 2.21 -3.82 -2.35
C THR A 245 2.14 -3.37 -0.89
N CYS A 246 3.22 -2.79 -0.37
CA CYS A 246 3.24 -2.28 1.00
C CYS A 246 2.26 -1.11 1.18
N LEU A 247 2.09 -0.25 0.16
CA LEU A 247 1.11 0.83 0.20
C LEU A 247 -0.33 0.30 0.25
N TRP A 248 -0.66 -0.75 -0.51
CA TRP A 248 -1.97 -1.41 -0.41
C TRP A 248 -2.21 -2.08 0.94
N GLN A 249 -1.20 -2.75 1.51
CA GLN A 249 -1.30 -3.33 2.84
C GLN A 249 -1.54 -2.25 3.90
N TRP A 250 -0.85 -1.11 3.79
CA TRP A 250 -1.05 0.03 4.69
C TRP A 250 -2.43 0.68 4.54
N LEU A 251 -2.92 0.85 3.30
CA LEU A 251 -4.28 1.36 3.03
C LEU A 251 -5.37 0.40 3.50
N ALA A 252 -5.21 -0.91 3.27
CA ALA A 252 -6.17 -1.92 3.74
C ALA A 252 -6.24 -1.94 5.27
N ALA A 253 -5.09 -1.78 5.95
CA ALA A 253 -5.05 -1.63 7.39
C ALA A 253 -5.68 -0.31 7.86
N LEU A 254 -5.49 0.82 7.17
CA LEU A 254 -6.18 2.09 7.47
C LEU A 254 -7.71 1.96 7.37
N VAL A 255 -8.21 1.29 6.33
CA VAL A 255 -9.65 1.04 6.14
C VAL A 255 -10.21 0.10 7.21
N ALA A 256 -9.44 -0.93 7.60
CA ALA A 256 -9.82 -1.83 8.69
C ALA A 256 -9.79 -1.13 10.07
N ASP A 257 -8.84 -0.22 10.27
CA ASP A 257 -8.69 0.54 11.51
C ASP A 257 -9.72 1.67 11.64
N ALA A 258 -10.27 2.16 10.52
CA ALA A 258 -11.46 3.02 10.55
C ALA A 258 -12.65 2.35 11.28
N GLN A 259 -12.73 1.01 11.30
CA GLN A 259 -13.76 0.29 12.07
C GLN A 259 -13.49 0.26 13.59
N ARG A 260 -12.31 0.72 14.02
CA ARG A 260 -11.89 0.85 15.42
C ARG A 260 -11.99 2.32 15.84
N GLN A 261 -12.05 2.58 17.14
CA GLN A 261 -12.17 3.94 17.69
C GLN A 261 -10.79 4.58 17.94
N ASP A 262 -9.85 4.47 17.00
CA ASP A 262 -8.53 5.11 17.14
C ASP A 262 -8.64 6.62 16.83
N PRO A 263 -8.35 7.53 17.78
CA PRO A 263 -8.36 8.97 17.55
C PRO A 263 -7.31 9.45 16.53
N ALA A 264 -6.31 8.64 16.17
CA ALA A 264 -5.35 8.98 15.14
C ALA A 264 -5.90 8.88 13.70
N LEU A 265 -7.07 8.25 13.50
CA LEU A 265 -7.65 8.02 12.17
C LEU A 265 -7.67 9.28 11.26
N PRO A 266 -8.14 10.47 11.70
CA PRO A 266 -8.15 11.65 10.84
C PRO A 266 -6.75 12.13 10.44
N MET A 267 -5.75 12.01 11.33
CA MET A 267 -4.36 12.32 11.00
C MET A 267 -3.81 11.35 9.93
N LEU A 268 -4.07 10.05 10.08
CA LEU A 268 -3.60 9.03 9.15
C LEU A 268 -4.24 9.16 7.76
N VAL A 269 -5.55 9.48 7.71
CA VAL A 269 -6.24 9.79 6.45
C VAL A 269 -5.69 11.08 5.82
N HIS A 270 -5.46 12.14 6.61
CA HIS A 270 -4.84 13.38 6.12
C HIS A 270 -3.46 13.14 5.49
N CYS A 271 -2.61 12.30 6.09
CA CYS A 271 -1.32 11.91 5.51
C CYS A 271 -1.47 11.24 4.14
N TYR A 272 -2.46 10.33 4.01
CA TYR A 272 -2.77 9.70 2.72
C TYR A 272 -3.24 10.73 1.68
N LEU A 273 -4.13 11.65 2.05
CA LEU A 273 -4.68 12.66 1.16
C LEU A 273 -3.57 13.57 0.61
N ARG A 274 -2.67 14.05 1.47
CA ARG A 274 -1.55 14.93 1.08
C ARG A 274 -0.45 14.24 0.28
N VAL A 275 -0.09 12.99 0.60
CA VAL A 275 1.10 12.35 0.03
C VAL A 275 0.78 11.37 -1.11
N CYS A 276 -0.27 10.57 -0.97
CA CYS A 276 -0.51 9.41 -1.85
C CYS A 276 -1.67 9.55 -2.83
N ARG A 277 -2.71 10.32 -2.48
CA ARG A 277 -3.96 10.41 -3.26
C ARG A 277 -3.71 10.68 -4.74
N TYR A 278 -2.84 11.64 -5.06
CA TYR A 278 -2.51 12.01 -6.44
C TYR A 278 -1.92 10.86 -7.25
N ASP A 279 -0.74 10.34 -6.87
CA ASP A 279 -0.07 9.27 -7.61
C ASP A 279 -0.93 8.01 -7.64
N LEU A 280 -1.60 7.65 -6.54
CA LEU A 280 -2.40 6.43 -6.50
C LEU A 280 -3.61 6.52 -7.46
N VAL A 281 -4.39 7.61 -7.41
CA VAL A 281 -5.61 7.80 -8.21
C VAL A 281 -5.29 8.12 -9.66
N LYS A 282 -4.40 9.10 -9.92
CA LYS A 282 -4.14 9.60 -11.28
C LYS A 282 -3.11 8.77 -12.04
N ARG A 283 -2.10 8.20 -11.37
CA ARG A 283 -0.94 7.56 -12.02
C ARG A 283 -0.99 6.03 -12.01
N TRP A 284 -1.52 5.41 -10.95
CA TRP A 284 -1.45 3.95 -10.76
C TRP A 284 -2.77 3.21 -11.00
N LEU A 285 -3.89 3.72 -10.46
CA LEU A 285 -5.20 3.05 -10.53
C LEU A 285 -6.00 3.35 -11.80
N GLY A 286 -5.79 4.52 -12.40
CA GLY A 286 -6.64 5.03 -13.47
C GLY A 286 -8.06 5.39 -13.00
N PRO A 287 -8.92 5.88 -13.92
CA PRO A 287 -10.19 6.51 -13.55
C PRO A 287 -11.16 5.57 -12.82
N ASN A 288 -11.32 4.32 -13.27
CA ASN A 288 -12.33 3.42 -12.72
C ASN A 288 -11.99 2.96 -11.29
N GLN A 289 -10.76 2.50 -11.04
CA GLN A 289 -10.36 2.03 -9.71
C GLN A 289 -10.05 3.20 -8.77
N GLY A 290 -9.46 4.28 -9.28
CA GLY A 290 -9.28 5.53 -8.53
C GLY A 290 -10.62 6.09 -8.05
N GLY A 291 -11.64 6.12 -8.93
CA GLY A 291 -13.00 6.54 -8.57
C GLY A 291 -13.76 5.59 -7.62
N LYS A 292 -13.33 4.32 -7.46
CA LYS A 292 -13.84 3.46 -6.38
C LYS A 292 -13.20 3.82 -5.05
N LEU A 293 -11.88 4.08 -5.03
CA LEU A 293 -11.17 4.47 -3.83
C LEU A 293 -11.60 5.86 -3.33
N GLU A 294 -11.73 6.84 -4.22
CA GLU A 294 -12.22 8.18 -3.86
C GLU A 294 -13.63 8.13 -3.26
N ARG A 295 -14.53 7.26 -3.77
CA ARG A 295 -15.85 7.04 -3.16
C ARG A 295 -15.78 6.39 -1.77
N LEU A 296 -14.85 5.47 -1.55
CA LEU A 296 -14.63 4.88 -0.22
C LEU A 296 -14.16 5.94 0.80
N PHE A 297 -13.25 6.83 0.38
CA PHE A 297 -12.76 7.91 1.23
C PHE A 297 -13.81 9.01 1.46
N ALA A 298 -14.51 9.45 0.42
CA ALA A 298 -15.53 10.49 0.50
C ALA A 298 -16.86 10.05 1.16
N GLY A 299 -17.14 8.74 1.21
CA GLY A 299 -18.33 8.15 1.83
C GLY A 299 -18.03 7.53 3.21
N PRO A 300 -17.88 6.19 3.34
CA PRO A 300 -17.73 5.51 4.63
C PRO A 300 -16.63 6.06 5.55
N ILE A 301 -15.44 6.36 5.02
CA ILE A 301 -14.31 6.84 5.84
C ILE A 301 -14.59 8.27 6.32
N ARG A 302 -15.12 9.16 5.46
CA ARG A 302 -15.54 10.52 5.84
C ARG A 302 -16.62 10.52 6.92
N ALA A 303 -17.63 9.67 6.77
CA ALA A 303 -18.67 9.49 7.80
C ALA A 303 -18.06 9.08 9.15
N ARG A 304 -17.07 8.17 9.12
CA ARG A 304 -16.36 7.71 10.31
C ARG A 304 -15.44 8.77 10.93
N ILE A 305 -14.75 9.58 10.14
CA ILE A 305 -13.97 10.73 10.63
C ILE A 305 -14.87 11.69 11.41
N ARG A 306 -16.06 12.02 10.87
CA ARG A 306 -17.04 12.87 11.56
C ARG A 306 -17.52 12.26 12.88
N GLU A 307 -17.71 10.94 12.91
CA GLU A 307 -18.08 10.23 14.13
C GLU A 307 -16.97 10.30 15.19
N VAL A 308 -15.71 10.02 14.82
CA VAL A 308 -14.54 10.12 15.73
C VAL A 308 -14.36 11.55 16.25
N CYS A 309 -14.50 12.57 15.39
CA CYS A 309 -14.49 13.97 15.84
C CYS A 309 -15.62 14.27 16.82
N ARG A 310 -16.85 13.82 16.54
CA ARG A 310 -18.01 13.99 17.45
C ARG A 310 -17.81 13.26 18.78
N GLU A 311 -17.28 12.04 18.77
CA GLU A 311 -16.93 11.29 19.99
C GLU A 311 -15.92 12.08 20.84
N ALA A 312 -14.86 12.63 20.22
CA ALA A 312 -13.88 13.47 20.89
C ALA A 312 -14.50 14.74 21.51
N SER A 313 -15.32 15.49 20.76
CA SER A 313 -16.04 16.67 21.28
C SER A 313 -17.02 16.31 22.40
N THR A 314 -17.63 15.12 22.36
CA THR A 314 -18.56 14.66 23.42
C THR A 314 -17.79 14.24 24.68
N ALA A 315 -16.60 13.65 24.55
CA ALA A 315 -15.74 13.34 25.69
C ALA A 315 -15.33 14.60 26.47
N MET A 316 -15.02 15.71 25.77
CA MET A 316 -14.78 17.02 26.42
C MET A 316 -15.99 17.51 27.24
N ALA A 317 -17.21 17.18 26.85
CA ALA A 317 -18.43 17.60 27.54
C ALA A 317 -18.76 16.75 28.78
N ILE A 318 -18.26 15.51 28.85
CA ILE A 318 -18.54 14.57 29.95
C ILE A 318 -17.42 14.60 31.01
N GLU A 319 -16.15 14.78 30.65
CA GLU A 319 -15.02 14.79 31.60
C GLU A 319 -14.57 16.20 32.04
N PHE A 320 -15.38 16.89 32.83
CA PHE A 320 -14.99 18.19 33.39
C PHE A 320 -13.98 18.11 34.57
N LEU A 321 -13.50 16.91 34.97
CA LEU A 321 -12.91 16.74 36.31
C LEU A 321 -11.63 15.90 36.53
N GLN A 322 -10.98 15.25 35.55
CA GLN A 322 -9.72 14.54 35.90
C GLN A 322 -8.54 14.38 34.92
N ILE A 323 -8.68 14.49 33.59
CA ILE A 323 -7.53 14.26 32.68
C ILE A 323 -7.32 15.41 31.67
N ARG A 324 -6.32 16.26 31.94
CA ARG A 324 -5.92 17.39 31.08
C ARG A 324 -5.33 16.98 29.71
N SER A 325 -4.88 15.73 29.53
CA SER A 325 -4.31 15.29 28.25
C SER A 325 -5.37 14.99 27.19
N LEU A 326 -6.53 14.42 27.57
CA LEU A 326 -7.64 14.14 26.65
C LEU A 326 -8.22 15.40 25.98
N ASN A 327 -8.37 16.49 26.74
CA ASN A 327 -8.89 17.77 26.22
C ASN A 327 -7.97 18.45 25.18
N ARG A 328 -6.68 18.07 25.09
CA ARG A 328 -5.79 18.56 24.01
C ARG A 328 -5.87 17.70 22.75
N SER A 329 -6.14 16.40 22.90
CA SER A 329 -6.32 15.49 21.78
C SER A 329 -7.56 15.83 20.95
N SER A 330 -8.69 16.20 21.58
CA SER A 330 -9.93 16.52 20.83
C SER A 330 -9.75 17.64 19.79
N ALA A 331 -9.12 18.75 20.16
CA ALA A 331 -8.90 19.86 19.24
C ALA A 331 -7.98 19.50 18.05
N VAL A 332 -7.04 18.56 18.26
CA VAL A 332 -6.16 18.05 17.20
C VAL A 332 -6.93 17.09 16.27
N VAL A 333 -7.78 16.22 16.83
CA VAL A 333 -8.67 15.32 16.07
C VAL A 333 -9.66 16.13 15.23
N GLU A 334 -10.30 17.15 15.80
CA GLU A 334 -11.18 18.09 15.09
C GLU A 334 -10.44 18.86 13.99
N HIS A 335 -9.20 19.30 14.24
CA HIS A 335 -8.37 19.98 13.24
C HIS A 335 -8.06 19.08 12.03
N TYR A 336 -7.57 17.85 12.24
CA TYR A 336 -7.33 16.90 11.14
C TYR A 336 -8.62 16.46 10.46
N GLY A 337 -9.74 16.37 11.19
CA GLY A 337 -11.06 16.15 10.62
C GLY A 337 -11.46 17.24 9.63
N LEU A 338 -11.30 18.52 10.02
CA LEU A 338 -11.60 19.66 9.14
C LEU A 338 -10.67 19.69 7.91
N LEU A 339 -9.39 19.35 8.07
CA LEU A 339 -8.46 19.23 6.95
C LEU A 339 -8.89 18.11 5.99
N CYS A 340 -9.27 16.93 6.50
CA CYS A 340 -9.80 15.84 5.68
C CYS A 340 -11.07 16.23 4.93
N GLU A 341 -12.02 16.91 5.57
CA GLU A 341 -13.23 17.40 4.92
C GLU A 341 -12.90 18.36 3.76
N THR A 342 -11.98 19.30 3.99
CA THR A 342 -11.54 20.30 3.00
C THR A 342 -10.88 19.64 1.79
N GLU A 343 -9.95 18.69 2.02
CA GLU A 343 -9.25 17.94 0.99
C GLU A 343 -10.20 17.02 0.20
N LEU A 344 -11.13 16.33 0.87
CA LEU A 344 -12.08 15.42 0.23
C LEU A 344 -13.14 16.16 -0.62
N ASP A 345 -13.44 17.41 -0.29
CA ASP A 345 -14.32 18.27 -1.10
C ASP A 345 -13.62 18.92 -2.30
N ASP A 346 -12.28 18.89 -2.39
CA ASP A 346 -11.57 19.38 -3.58
C ASP A 346 -11.64 18.35 -4.74
N PRO A 347 -12.31 18.68 -5.88
CA PRO A 347 -12.35 17.81 -7.05
C PRO A 347 -11.03 17.79 -7.83
N ASN A 348 -10.13 18.76 -7.60
CA ASN A 348 -8.89 18.96 -8.34
C ASN A 348 -7.68 18.39 -7.58
N ILE A 349 -7.60 17.06 -7.52
CA ILE A 349 -6.43 16.35 -6.95
C ILE A 349 -5.14 16.80 -7.68
N GLY A 350 -4.39 17.70 -7.04
CA GLY A 350 -3.08 18.19 -7.49
C GLY A 350 -1.92 17.32 -7.01
N PRO A 351 -0.71 17.48 -7.56
CA PRO A 351 0.47 16.77 -7.08
C PRO A 351 0.82 17.16 -5.63
N PRO A 352 1.45 16.27 -4.85
CA PRO A 352 1.83 16.59 -3.47
C PRO A 352 2.76 17.80 -3.38
N GLU A 353 2.57 18.64 -2.35
CA GLU A 353 3.46 19.77 -2.09
C GLU A 353 4.92 19.30 -1.91
N GLY A 354 5.88 20.09 -2.40
CA GLY A 354 7.30 19.79 -2.23
C GLY A 354 7.89 18.69 -3.13
N VAL A 355 7.11 18.10 -4.04
CA VAL A 355 7.64 17.15 -5.06
C VAL A 355 8.51 17.83 -6.11
N GLU A 356 8.34 19.15 -6.31
CA GLU A 356 9.21 19.96 -7.17
C GLU A 356 10.57 20.24 -6.51
N VAL A 357 11.50 19.28 -6.63
CA VAL A 357 12.93 19.58 -6.52
C VAL A 357 13.27 20.57 -7.64
N GLN A 358 13.49 21.84 -7.27
CA GLN A 358 13.63 22.98 -8.18
C GLN A 358 14.37 22.65 -9.47
N ALA A 359 13.64 22.80 -10.59
CA ALA A 359 14.06 22.39 -11.92
C ALA A 359 14.98 23.43 -12.58
N ASP A 360 16.16 23.65 -12.00
CA ASP A 360 17.27 24.27 -12.72
C ASP A 360 17.91 23.23 -13.65
N GLU A 361 17.69 23.43 -14.95
CA GLU A 361 18.23 22.73 -16.13
C GLU A 361 17.92 21.22 -16.30
N GLU A 362 17.03 20.96 -17.26
CA GLU A 362 16.91 19.78 -18.13
C GLU A 362 17.52 18.44 -17.66
N GLN A 363 16.79 17.71 -16.82
CA GLN A 363 16.25 16.39 -17.22
C GLN A 363 15.32 15.84 -16.11
N PRO A 364 14.06 15.48 -16.42
CA PRO A 364 13.21 14.80 -15.46
C PRO A 364 13.75 13.38 -15.19
N TRP A 365 13.77 12.99 -13.92
CA TRP A 365 14.15 11.64 -13.50
C TRP A 365 13.16 10.61 -14.07
N GLY A 366 13.49 10.03 -15.23
CA GLY A 366 12.68 9.00 -15.89
C GLY A 366 12.49 9.14 -17.40
N SER A 367 13.11 10.10 -18.10
CA SER A 367 13.04 10.17 -19.57
C SER A 367 13.97 9.17 -20.28
N THR A 368 13.71 7.87 -20.09
CA THR A 368 14.20 6.82 -20.99
C THR A 368 13.00 6.06 -21.55
N THR A 369 12.82 6.22 -22.86
CA THR A 369 11.99 5.43 -23.78
C THR A 369 11.11 4.32 -23.20
N ARG A 370 9.80 4.49 -23.42
CA ARG A 370 8.71 3.50 -23.41
C ARG A 370 9.18 2.07 -23.75
N THR A 371 9.65 1.32 -22.76
CA THR A 371 9.91 -0.12 -22.82
C THR A 371 8.69 -0.89 -22.31
N PRO A 372 8.40 -2.08 -22.85
CA PRO A 372 7.31 -2.90 -22.33
C PRO A 372 7.63 -3.39 -20.91
N ARG A 373 6.57 -3.44 -20.10
CA ARG A 373 6.53 -3.91 -18.71
C ARG A 373 7.44 -5.14 -18.47
N PRO A 374 8.51 -5.04 -17.66
CA PRO A 374 9.22 -6.22 -17.19
C PRO A 374 8.28 -7.06 -16.33
N ALA A 375 8.10 -8.33 -16.67
CA ALA A 375 7.59 -9.31 -15.73
C ALA A 375 8.67 -9.56 -14.66
N HIS A 376 8.26 -9.69 -13.40
CA HIS A 376 9.12 -9.81 -12.22
C HIS A 376 9.92 -8.54 -11.88
N PHE A 377 9.38 -7.76 -10.94
CA PHE A 377 10.09 -6.68 -10.26
C PHE A 377 10.16 -7.06 -8.78
N GLU A 378 11.35 -7.36 -8.27
CA GLU A 378 11.55 -7.62 -6.84
C GLU A 378 11.39 -6.30 -6.06
N SER A 379 10.36 -6.23 -5.23
CA SER A 379 10.09 -5.11 -4.33
C SER A 379 11.26 -4.90 -3.38
N THR A 380 11.89 -3.73 -3.35
CA THR A 380 13.11 -3.52 -2.53
C THR A 380 12.83 -3.19 -1.07
N LEU A 381 11.68 -2.56 -0.75
CA LEU A 381 11.24 -2.40 0.65
C LEU A 381 10.49 -3.65 1.11
N ALA A 382 9.60 -4.22 0.29
CA ALA A 382 9.00 -5.50 0.63
C ALA A 382 10.04 -6.64 0.69
N SER A 383 11.16 -6.63 -0.05
CA SER A 383 12.23 -7.63 0.18
C SER A 383 12.85 -7.46 1.57
N VAL A 384 12.98 -6.24 2.09
CA VAL A 384 13.46 -6.02 3.46
C VAL A 384 12.41 -6.43 4.50
N LEU A 385 11.13 -6.39 4.13
CA LEU A 385 10.02 -6.85 4.96
C LEU A 385 9.73 -8.37 4.85
N HIS A 386 10.20 -9.05 3.79
CA HIS A 386 9.93 -10.48 3.54
C HIS A 386 11.21 -11.35 3.46
N SER A 387 12.41 -10.75 3.53
CA SER A 387 13.68 -11.50 3.42
C SER A 387 14.06 -12.16 4.75
N THR A 388 14.28 -13.46 4.67
CA THR A 388 14.71 -14.30 5.79
C THR A 388 16.23 -14.27 5.89
N MET A 389 16.77 -13.87 7.05
CA MET A 389 18.17 -14.14 7.35
C MET A 389 18.36 -15.63 7.64
N ALA A 390 19.09 -16.32 6.77
CA ALA A 390 19.38 -17.74 6.90
C ALA A 390 20.70 -17.98 7.65
N SER A 391 20.68 -18.89 8.64
CA SER A 391 21.84 -19.45 9.38
C SER A 391 22.49 -18.46 10.39
N THR A 392 22.88 -18.78 11.64
CA THR A 392 22.95 -20.02 12.48
C THR A 392 22.62 -19.60 13.96
N VAL A 393 22.24 -20.43 14.94
CA VAL A 393 23.01 -21.50 15.65
C VAL A 393 22.09 -22.38 16.53
N SER A 394 22.29 -23.70 16.45
CA SER A 394 22.17 -24.80 17.45
C SER A 394 21.34 -24.68 18.77
N ALA A 395 20.30 -25.54 18.85
CA ALA A 395 19.84 -26.40 19.98
C ALA A 395 19.27 -25.81 21.31
N PRO A 396 18.27 -26.48 21.94
CA PRO A 396 17.50 -25.97 23.10
C PRO A 396 17.92 -26.55 24.46
N PRO A 397 17.35 -26.00 25.56
CA PRO A 397 16.75 -26.90 26.57
C PRO A 397 15.35 -26.47 27.09
N THR A 398 14.46 -27.46 27.09
CA THR A 398 13.37 -27.79 28.04
C THR A 398 12.71 -26.73 28.96
N ALA A 399 11.40 -26.55 28.71
CA ALA A 399 10.27 -26.58 29.68
C ALA A 399 10.16 -25.55 30.83
N ALA A 400 9.15 -24.67 30.73
CA ALA A 400 8.25 -24.34 31.85
C ALA A 400 6.89 -23.75 31.37
N THR A 401 5.82 -24.50 31.66
CA THR A 401 4.47 -24.07 32.09
C THR A 401 3.74 -22.89 31.40
N THR A 402 2.69 -23.28 30.69
CA THR A 402 1.45 -22.57 30.37
C THR A 402 1.01 -21.42 31.30
N ALA A 403 0.74 -20.26 30.69
CA ALA A 403 -0.27 -19.32 31.15
C ALA A 403 -1.08 -18.82 29.93
N ALA A 404 -2.32 -19.28 29.79
CA ALA A 404 -3.19 -18.85 28.70
C ALA A 404 -3.72 -17.43 28.97
N SER A 405 -3.56 -16.53 28.01
CA SER A 405 -4.26 -15.24 27.98
C SER A 405 -5.00 -15.12 26.65
N SER A 406 -6.23 -14.62 26.71
CA SER A 406 -7.23 -14.68 25.65
C SER A 406 -6.79 -13.96 24.37
N SER A 407 -6.48 -14.71 23.33
CA SER A 407 -6.41 -14.18 21.96
C SER A 407 -7.82 -13.85 21.47
N GLY A 408 -8.03 -12.60 21.06
CA GLY A 408 -9.11 -12.29 20.14
C GLY A 408 -8.88 -13.08 18.84
N PRO A 409 -9.92 -13.68 18.22
CA PRO A 409 -9.73 -14.57 17.09
C PRO A 409 -9.19 -13.81 15.87
N SER A 410 -7.92 -14.06 15.54
CA SER A 410 -7.29 -13.68 14.30
C SER A 410 -7.87 -14.54 13.17
N PHE A 411 -8.96 -14.09 12.56
CA PHE A 411 -9.57 -14.82 11.44
C PHE A 411 -8.64 -14.81 10.22
N LEU A 412 -8.33 -16.00 9.72
CA LEU A 412 -7.75 -16.17 8.39
C LEU A 412 -8.72 -15.61 7.33
N PRO A 413 -8.24 -15.11 6.16
CA PRO A 413 -9.12 -14.51 5.16
C PRO A 413 -10.30 -15.41 4.74
N LEU A 414 -10.08 -16.72 4.57
CA LEU A 414 -11.13 -17.69 4.26
C LEU A 414 -12.13 -17.87 5.43
N ALA A 415 -11.67 -17.78 6.68
CA ALA A 415 -12.54 -17.85 7.88
C ALA A 415 -13.40 -16.58 8.07
N LEU A 416 -13.09 -15.47 7.39
CA LEU A 416 -13.98 -14.31 7.30
C LEU A 416 -15.07 -14.52 6.23
N VAL A 417 -14.73 -15.18 5.11
CA VAL A 417 -15.72 -15.52 4.07
C VAL A 417 -16.70 -16.59 4.56
N ASP A 418 -16.23 -17.56 5.34
CA ASP A 418 -17.07 -18.59 5.99
C ASP A 418 -18.19 -17.98 6.85
N LYS A 419 -17.88 -16.94 7.62
CA LYS A 419 -18.87 -16.18 8.39
C LYS A 419 -19.89 -15.42 7.56
N CYS A 420 -19.62 -15.21 6.28
CA CYS A 420 -20.53 -14.53 5.36
C CYS A 420 -21.50 -15.49 4.67
N VAL A 421 -21.34 -16.81 4.84
CA VAL A 421 -22.29 -17.81 4.31
C VAL A 421 -23.67 -17.60 4.95
N GLY A 422 -24.71 -17.63 4.13
CA GLY A 422 -26.09 -17.28 4.50
C GLY A 422 -26.35 -15.76 4.61
N SER A 423 -25.33 -14.91 4.49
CA SER A 423 -25.47 -13.45 4.55
C SER A 423 -25.45 -12.82 3.15
N ARG A 424 -26.11 -11.66 3.02
CA ARG A 424 -25.99 -10.82 1.81
C ARG A 424 -24.61 -10.17 1.75
N ILE A 425 -23.92 -10.36 0.63
CA ILE A 425 -22.62 -9.77 0.35
C ILE A 425 -22.66 -9.00 -0.98
N TRP A 426 -21.80 -7.98 -1.07
CA TRP A 426 -21.51 -7.28 -2.31
C TRP A 426 -20.15 -7.73 -2.83
N VAL A 427 -20.16 -8.34 -4.02
CA VAL A 427 -18.99 -8.86 -4.72
C VAL A 427 -18.66 -7.92 -5.86
N ILE A 428 -17.46 -7.34 -5.82
CA ILE A 428 -16.95 -6.47 -6.89
C ILE A 428 -16.01 -7.32 -7.74
N MET A 429 -16.32 -7.47 -9.02
CA MET A 429 -15.49 -8.22 -9.95
C MET A 429 -14.47 -7.32 -10.66
N ARG A 430 -13.47 -7.97 -11.26
CA ARG A 430 -12.44 -7.35 -12.08
C ARG A 430 -13.04 -6.88 -13.40
N GLY A 431 -13.23 -5.56 -13.52
CA GLY A 431 -13.89 -4.92 -14.66
C GLY A 431 -15.07 -4.09 -14.18
N ASP A 432 -16.13 -4.07 -14.98
CA ASP A 432 -17.26 -3.15 -14.85
C ASP A 432 -18.54 -3.84 -14.33
N ARG A 433 -18.38 -4.95 -13.59
CA ARG A 433 -19.46 -5.77 -13.02
C ARG A 433 -19.38 -5.85 -11.49
N GLU A 434 -20.52 -5.71 -10.84
CA GLU A 434 -20.68 -5.79 -9.40
C GLU A 434 -21.96 -6.59 -9.09
N LEU A 435 -21.95 -7.46 -8.09
CA LEU A 435 -23.08 -8.32 -7.75
C LEU A 435 -23.41 -8.19 -6.27
N VAL A 436 -24.70 -8.05 -5.94
CA VAL A 436 -25.19 -8.14 -4.56
C VAL A 436 -26.08 -9.38 -4.46
N GLY A 437 -25.74 -10.32 -3.58
CA GLY A 437 -26.48 -11.57 -3.43
C GLY A 437 -26.17 -12.25 -2.09
N THR A 438 -26.94 -13.29 -1.76
CA THR A 438 -26.75 -14.09 -0.54
C THR A 438 -25.72 -15.19 -0.81
N LEU A 439 -24.62 -15.23 -0.06
CA LEU A 439 -23.57 -16.24 -0.25
C LEU A 439 -24.06 -17.62 0.21
N ARG A 440 -24.25 -18.56 -0.71
CA ARG A 440 -24.60 -19.96 -0.38
C ARG A 440 -23.37 -20.78 0.03
N GLY A 441 -22.21 -20.50 -0.57
CA GLY A 441 -20.97 -21.21 -0.28
C GLY A 441 -19.83 -20.78 -1.19
N PHE A 442 -18.60 -21.19 -0.84
CA PHE A 442 -17.37 -20.88 -1.54
C PHE A 442 -16.36 -22.03 -1.41
N ASP A 443 -15.29 -22.02 -2.21
CA ASP A 443 -14.16 -22.96 -2.14
C ASP A 443 -12.83 -22.26 -1.77
N ASP A 444 -11.74 -23.04 -1.66
CA ASP A 444 -10.38 -22.54 -1.35
C ASP A 444 -9.85 -21.53 -2.39
N TYR A 445 -10.41 -21.51 -3.60
CA TYR A 445 -10.09 -20.57 -4.67
C TYR A 445 -11.04 -19.37 -4.73
N VAL A 446 -11.95 -19.25 -3.76
CA VAL A 446 -12.98 -18.21 -3.66
C VAL A 446 -13.93 -18.20 -4.87
N ASN A 447 -14.16 -19.35 -5.51
CA ASN A 447 -15.31 -19.51 -6.40
C ASN A 447 -16.58 -19.51 -5.54
N MET A 448 -17.54 -18.65 -5.85
CA MET A 448 -18.69 -18.37 -4.97
C MET A 448 -20.02 -18.70 -5.63
N VAL A 449 -20.92 -19.33 -4.88
CA VAL A 449 -22.33 -19.46 -5.27
C VAL A 449 -23.13 -18.39 -4.54
N LEU A 450 -23.78 -17.49 -5.30
CA LEU A 450 -24.69 -16.48 -4.77
C LEU A 450 -26.13 -16.76 -5.20
N ASP A 451 -27.09 -16.49 -4.32
CA ASP A 451 -28.53 -16.47 -4.60
C ASP A 451 -29.13 -15.06 -4.46
N ASP A 452 -30.36 -14.85 -4.94
CA ASP A 452 -31.08 -13.56 -4.89
C ASP A 452 -30.25 -12.38 -5.43
N VAL A 453 -29.60 -12.61 -6.57
CA VAL A 453 -28.51 -11.77 -7.05
C VAL A 453 -29.04 -10.59 -7.86
N THR A 454 -28.50 -9.41 -7.59
CA THR A 454 -28.63 -8.23 -8.44
C THR A 454 -27.27 -7.92 -9.06
N GLU A 455 -27.13 -8.14 -10.37
CA GLU A 455 -25.93 -7.77 -11.14
C GLU A 455 -26.07 -6.31 -11.62
N TYR A 456 -25.03 -5.53 -11.37
CA TYR A 456 -24.86 -4.17 -11.82
C TYR A 456 -23.71 -4.12 -12.83
N THR A 457 -24.03 -3.81 -14.08
CA THR A 457 -23.03 -3.60 -15.14
C THR A 457 -22.95 -2.12 -15.48
N MET A 458 -21.76 -1.53 -15.42
CA MET A 458 -21.52 -0.18 -15.91
C MET A 458 -21.37 -0.21 -17.43
N LEU A 459 -22.16 0.59 -18.16
CA LEU A 459 -22.08 0.69 -19.62
C LEU A 459 -21.03 1.76 -20.02
N PRO A 460 -20.44 1.65 -21.23
CA PRO A 460 -19.47 2.63 -21.74
C PRO A 460 -20.01 4.06 -21.92
N ASP A 461 -21.34 4.24 -21.88
CA ASP A 461 -22.03 5.54 -21.94
C ASP A 461 -22.24 6.19 -20.56
N GLY A 462 -21.82 5.54 -19.47
CA GLY A 462 -22.03 5.97 -18.09
C GLY A 462 -23.33 5.48 -17.43
N GLY A 463 -24.17 4.72 -18.15
CA GLY A 463 -25.37 4.11 -17.60
C GLY A 463 -25.07 2.93 -16.66
N LYS A 464 -25.95 2.69 -15.69
CA LYS A 464 -25.95 1.51 -14.80
C LYS A 464 -27.06 0.56 -15.27
N ARG A 465 -26.71 -0.61 -15.82
CA ARG A 465 -27.67 -1.68 -16.10
C ARG A 465 -27.81 -2.57 -14.86
N VAL A 466 -29.05 -2.89 -14.50
CA VAL A 466 -29.40 -3.69 -13.32
C VAL A 466 -30.18 -4.92 -13.79
N ASP A 467 -29.60 -6.10 -13.64
CA ASP A 467 -30.24 -7.38 -13.94
C ASP A 467 -30.45 -8.17 -12.64
N LYS A 468 -31.57 -8.90 -12.52
CA LYS A 468 -31.83 -9.82 -11.40
C LYS A 468 -31.65 -11.26 -11.85
N ILE A 469 -30.93 -12.04 -11.05
CA ILE A 469 -30.52 -13.42 -11.34
C ILE A 469 -30.80 -14.25 -10.08
N GLU A 470 -31.52 -15.37 -10.22
CA GLU A 470 -31.94 -16.19 -9.06
C GLU A 470 -30.75 -16.84 -8.35
N SER A 471 -29.76 -17.34 -9.11
CA SER A 471 -28.53 -17.92 -8.59
C SER A 471 -27.40 -17.83 -9.63
N ILE A 472 -26.16 -17.64 -9.18
CA ILE A 472 -24.96 -17.56 -10.05
C ILE A 472 -23.73 -18.18 -9.39
N LEU A 473 -22.89 -18.83 -10.21
CA LEU A 473 -21.54 -19.26 -9.83
C LEU A 473 -20.52 -18.22 -10.34
N LEU A 474 -19.78 -17.63 -9.42
CA LEU A 474 -18.71 -16.67 -9.69
C LEU A 474 -17.34 -17.35 -9.65
N ASN A 475 -16.47 -16.97 -10.58
CA ASN A 475 -15.08 -17.41 -10.63
C ASN A 475 -14.23 -16.53 -9.70
N GLY A 476 -13.58 -17.15 -8.71
CA GLY A 476 -12.77 -16.46 -7.70
C GLY A 476 -11.61 -15.64 -8.27
N SER A 477 -11.03 -16.06 -9.40
CA SER A 477 -9.98 -15.29 -10.09
C SER A 477 -10.44 -13.95 -10.67
N SER A 478 -11.77 -13.75 -10.79
CA SER A 478 -12.38 -12.49 -11.18
C SER A 478 -12.89 -11.66 -10.01
N VAL A 479 -12.86 -12.17 -8.78
CA VAL A 479 -13.25 -11.42 -7.58
C VAL A 479 -12.13 -10.43 -7.23
N ALA A 480 -12.48 -9.15 -7.09
CA ALA A 480 -11.54 -8.08 -6.72
C ALA A 480 -11.73 -7.60 -5.28
N LEU A 481 -12.98 -7.56 -4.80
CA LEU A 481 -13.30 -7.21 -3.41
C LEU A 481 -14.62 -7.88 -2.97
N LEU A 482 -14.70 -8.21 -1.69
CA LEU A 482 -15.88 -8.76 -1.02
C LEU A 482 -16.26 -7.84 0.13
N VAL A 483 -17.51 -7.36 0.16
CA VAL A 483 -18.03 -6.46 1.19
C VAL A 483 -19.24 -7.12 1.87
N PRO A 484 -19.10 -7.66 3.09
CA PRO A 484 -20.21 -8.21 3.85
C PRO A 484 -21.26 -7.13 4.16
N GLY A 485 -22.54 -7.40 3.89
CA GLY A 485 -23.64 -6.47 4.17
C GLY A 485 -23.71 -5.20 3.32
N GLY A 486 -22.75 -4.97 2.41
CA GLY A 486 -22.70 -3.76 1.57
C GLY A 486 -23.71 -3.74 0.43
N SER A 487 -23.93 -2.57 -0.17
CA SER A 487 -24.63 -2.40 -1.43
C SER A 487 -24.03 -1.23 -2.23
N PRO A 488 -24.12 -1.20 -3.58
CA PRO A 488 -23.57 -0.15 -4.43
C PRO A 488 -24.41 1.16 -4.43
N GLU A 489 -25.27 1.34 -3.44
CA GLU A 489 -26.15 2.53 -3.27
C GLU A 489 -26.08 3.10 -1.84
N ALA A 490 -25.21 2.57 -0.98
CA ALA A 490 -25.00 2.96 0.42
C ALA A 490 -23.69 3.76 0.62
#